data_AF-Q4S6P8-F1
#
_entry.id   AF-Q4S6P8-F1
#
_cell.length_a   1.000
_cell.length_b   1.000
_cell.length_c   1.000
_cell.angle_alpha   90.00
_cell.angle_beta   90.00
_cell.angle_gamma   90.00
#
_symmetry.space_group_name_H-M   'P 1'
#
loop_
_entity.id
_entity.type
_entity.pdbx_description
1 polymer ?
#
loop_
_entity_poly.entity_id
_entity_poly.type
_entity_poly.pdbx_seq_one_letter_code
_entity_poly.pdbx_strand_id
1 'polypeptide(L)'
;MIDNNNVQRQIFLGSHSREDPVPLSFRWSLRLSEYWQYFCIDLADVTDRVFRTKYVETVRIKIHPNCRIRRVYFTDRLYSYQELPSDYKVNISVKEY
;
A
#
# COMPACT_ATOMS: atom_id res chain seq x y z
N MET A 1 10.43 4.73 -1.93
CA MET A 1 10.03 6.14 -1.84
C MET A 1 11.23 6.96 -1.40
N ILE A 2 11.25 8.25 -1.72
CA ILE A 2 12.26 9.20 -1.23
C ILE A 2 11.60 10.05 -0.15
N ASP A 3 12.34 10.27 0.94
CA ASP A 3 11.95 11.17 2.02
C ASP A 3 12.55 12.59 1.84
N ASN A 4 12.14 13.52 2.71
CA ASN A 4 12.65 14.89 2.71
C ASN A 4 14.14 15.04 3.04
N ASN A 5 14.78 13.98 3.53
CA ASN A 5 16.23 13.93 3.77
C ASN A 5 16.97 13.36 2.56
N ASN A 6 16.28 13.18 1.42
CA ASN A 6 16.79 12.59 0.20
C ASN A 6 17.27 11.14 0.37
N VAL A 7 16.71 10.43 1.36
CA VAL A 7 17.02 9.02 1.62
C VAL A 7 15.99 8.13 0.95
N GLN A 8 16.47 7.15 0.18
CA GLN A 8 15.60 6.15 -0.43
C GLN A 8 15.19 5.09 0.60
N ARG A 9 13.89 4.99 0.85
CA ARG A 9 13.28 4.03 1.77
C ARG A 9 12.40 3.02 1.04
N GLN A 10 12.24 1.85 1.64
CA GLN A 10 11.45 0.75 1.07
C GLN A 10 10.33 0.35 2.02
N ILE A 11 9.10 0.29 1.51
CA ILE A 11 7.96 -0.27 2.24
C ILE A 11 7.62 -1.61 1.59
N PHE A 12 7.52 -2.65 2.41
CA PHE A 12 7.16 -4.00 2.02
C PHE A 12 5.79 -4.35 2.60
N LEU A 13 4.93 -4.91 1.77
CA LEU A 13 3.60 -5.35 2.14
C LEU A 13 3.49 -6.82 1.74
N GLY A 14 3.17 -7.71 2.68
CA GLY A 14 3.04 -9.12 2.34
C GLY A 14 2.60 -9.99 3.51
N SER A 15 2.21 -11.23 3.21
CA SER A 15 1.77 -12.21 4.21
C SER A 15 2.93 -12.87 4.96
N HIS A 16 4.12 -12.94 4.36
CA HIS A 16 5.30 -13.54 4.97
C HIS A 16 6.18 -12.46 5.63
N SER A 17 6.20 -12.43 6.96
CA SER A 17 7.18 -11.66 7.73
C SER A 17 8.52 -12.41 7.72
N ARG A 18 9.60 -11.70 7.35
CA ARG A 18 10.94 -12.07 7.80
C ARG A 18 11.24 -11.21 9.03
N GLU A 19 11.86 -11.79 10.04
CA GLU A 19 12.14 -11.12 11.31
C GLU A 19 13.36 -10.20 11.23
N ASP A 20 14.23 -10.39 10.22
CA ASP A 20 15.45 -9.62 10.11
C ASP A 20 15.18 -8.14 9.76
N PRO A 21 15.61 -7.18 10.61
CA PRO A 21 15.46 -5.77 10.32
C PRO A 21 16.37 -5.38 9.14
N VAL A 22 15.77 -5.08 8.00
CA VAL A 22 16.50 -4.54 6.85
C VAL A 22 16.61 -3.02 7.00
N PRO A 23 17.82 -2.43 6.98
CA PRO A 23 18.02 -0.99 7.13
C PRO A 23 17.20 -0.18 6.10
N LEU A 24 16.68 0.97 6.54
CA LEU A 24 15.90 1.91 5.71
C LEU A 24 14.63 1.31 5.11
N SER A 25 14.13 0.22 5.68
CA SER A 25 12.92 -0.42 5.22
C SER A 25 11.90 -0.61 6.33
N PHE A 26 10.65 -0.66 5.93
CA PHE A 26 9.51 -0.98 6.76
C PHE A 26 8.77 -2.17 6.15
N ARG A 27 8.32 -3.10 6.97
CA ARG A 27 7.54 -4.24 6.53
C ARG A 27 6.22 -4.28 7.28
N TRP A 28 5.13 -4.30 6.53
CA TRP A 28 3.78 -4.50 7.04
C TRP A 28 3.32 -5.92 6.69
N SER A 29 2.99 -6.70 7.72
CA SER A 29 2.35 -7.99 7.55
C SER A 29 0.87 -7.80 7.22
N LEU A 30 0.45 -8.23 6.03
CA LEU A 30 -0.94 -8.19 5.59
C LEU A 30 -1.64 -9.53 5.89
N ARG A 31 -2.86 -9.46 6.43
CA ARG A 31 -3.76 -10.61 6.50
C ARG A 31 -4.68 -10.58 5.27
N LEU A 32 -4.42 -11.49 4.33
CA LEU A 32 -5.22 -11.61 3.12
C LEU A 32 -6.44 -12.49 3.36
N SER A 33 -7.55 -12.17 2.71
CA SER A 33 -8.76 -13.02 2.68
C SER A 33 -8.81 -13.82 1.38
N GLU A 34 -9.73 -14.77 1.30
CA GLU A 34 -9.94 -15.62 0.11
C GLU A 34 -10.61 -14.86 -1.05
N TYR A 35 -11.04 -13.61 -0.82
CA TYR A 35 -11.78 -12.80 -1.78
C TYR A 35 -10.97 -11.59 -2.27
N TRP A 36 -11.51 -10.86 -3.24
CA TRP A 36 -10.93 -9.60 -3.69
C TRP A 36 -10.89 -8.58 -2.54
N GLN A 37 -9.68 -8.14 -2.19
CA GLN A 37 -9.46 -7.08 -1.21
C GLN A 37 -8.97 -5.81 -1.87
N TYR A 38 -9.42 -4.67 -1.33
CA TYR A 38 -8.94 -3.35 -1.67
C TYR A 38 -7.97 -2.89 -0.57
N PHE A 39 -6.76 -2.50 -0.98
CA PHE A 39 -5.76 -1.92 -0.08
C PHE A 39 -5.57 -0.45 -0.44
N CYS A 40 -5.71 0.41 0.55
CA CYS A 40 -5.36 1.83 0.46
C CYS A 40 -4.31 2.13 1.50
N ILE A 41 -3.22 2.77 1.08
CA ILE A 41 -2.08 3.06 1.95
C ILE A 41 -1.79 4.53 1.82
N ASP A 42 -1.88 5.23 2.94
CA ASP A 42 -1.40 6.59 3.05
C ASP A 42 0.13 6.56 3.19
N LEU A 43 0.82 6.84 2.08
CA LEU A 43 2.28 6.85 2.06
C LEU A 43 2.86 7.97 2.94
N ALA A 44 2.16 9.09 3.08
CA ALA A 44 2.64 10.20 3.89
C ALA A 44 2.57 9.87 5.39
N ASP A 45 1.41 9.37 5.85
CA ASP A 45 1.22 8.96 7.25
C ASP A 45 2.15 7.80 7.63
N VAL A 46 2.32 6.79 6.76
CA VAL A 46 3.26 5.68 7.03
C VAL A 46 4.70 6.17 7.12
N THR A 47 5.11 7.09 6.23
CA THR A 47 6.49 7.62 6.27
C THR A 47 6.76 8.40 7.55
N ASP A 48 5.80 9.22 7.98
CA ASP A 48 5.93 10.00 9.20
C ASP A 48 5.95 9.11 10.45
N ARG A 49 5.05 8.14 10.55
CA ARG A 49 4.97 7.26 11.73
C ARG A 49 6.18 6.35 11.89
N VAL A 50 6.64 5.77 10.79
CA VAL A 50 7.70 4.75 10.84
C VAL A 50 9.08 5.38 10.82
N PHE A 51 9.29 6.33 9.91
CA PHE A 51 10.62 6.89 9.66
C PHE A 51 10.82 8.28 10.25
N ARG A 52 9.77 8.90 10.80
CA ARG A 52 9.81 10.27 11.35
C ARG A 52 10.32 11.30 10.33
N THR A 53 9.93 11.09 9.07
CA THR A 53 10.32 11.91 7.92
C THR A 53 9.10 12.17 7.04
N LYS A 54 9.19 13.16 6.13
CA LYS A 54 8.09 13.49 5.23
C LYS A 54 8.24 12.75 3.90
N TYR A 55 7.13 12.20 3.42
CA TYR A 55 7.05 11.63 2.07
C TYR A 55 7.21 12.72 1.02
N VAL A 56 8.05 12.46 0.01
CA VAL A 56 8.24 13.34 -1.15
C VAL A 56 7.70 12.68 -2.41
N GLU A 57 8.25 11.52 -2.76
CA GLU A 57 7.87 10.83 -4.00
C GLU A 57 8.07 9.31 -3.96
N THR A 58 7.35 8.63 -4.85
CA THR A 58 7.47 7.19 -5.05
C THR A 58 8.29 6.89 -6.31
N VAL A 59 9.51 6.39 -6.12
CA VAL A 59 10.43 6.06 -7.22
C VAL A 59 10.06 4.78 -7.95
N ARG A 60 9.58 3.75 -7.23
CA ARG A 60 9.35 2.42 -7.80
C ARG A 60 8.32 1.63 -7.02
N ILE A 61 7.43 0.95 -7.75
CA ILE A 61 6.57 -0.12 -7.23
C ILE A 61 7.10 -1.45 -7.75
N LYS A 62 7.22 -2.44 -6.86
CA LYS A 62 7.53 -3.83 -7.21
C LYS A 62 6.40 -4.71 -6.71
N ILE A 63 5.90 -5.58 -7.58
CA ILE A 63 4.85 -6.53 -7.23
C ILE A 63 5.39 -7.93 -7.50
N HIS A 64 5.36 -8.76 -6.46
CA HIS A 64 5.85 -10.13 -6.53
C HIS A 64 4.81 -11.08 -7.14
N PRO A 65 5.23 -12.25 -7.65
CA PRO A 65 4.33 -13.28 -8.19
C PRO A 65 3.30 -13.80 -7.17
N ASN A 66 2.39 -14.68 -7.62
CA ASN A 66 1.31 -15.27 -6.81
C ASN A 66 0.25 -14.29 -6.31
N CYS A 67 -0.03 -13.23 -7.07
CA CYS A 67 -1.16 -12.34 -6.81
C CYS A 67 -1.96 -12.11 -8.09
N ARG A 68 -3.27 -11.87 -7.95
CA ARG A 68 -4.13 -11.40 -9.03
C ARG A 68 -4.48 -9.96 -8.79
N ILE A 69 -4.10 -9.09 -9.72
CA ILE A 69 -4.25 -7.65 -9.58
C ILE A 69 -5.31 -7.18 -10.54
N ARG A 70 -6.30 -6.46 -10.03
CA ARG A 70 -7.28 -5.78 -10.88
C ARG A 70 -6.76 -4.40 -11.28
N ARG A 71 -6.30 -3.60 -10.31
CA ARG A 71 -5.84 -2.22 -10.50
C ARG A 71 -4.80 -1.82 -9.46
N VAL A 72 -3.88 -0.96 -9.87
CA VAL A 72 -2.95 -0.22 -9.00
C VAL A 72 -2.92 1.21 -9.49
N TYR A 73 -3.16 2.17 -8.60
CA TYR A 73 -3.21 3.57 -8.93
C TYR A 73 -2.80 4.41 -7.71
N PHE A 74 -2.38 5.64 -7.96
CA PHE A 74 -2.17 6.64 -6.92
C PHE A 74 -3.35 7.58 -6.85
N THR A 75 -3.63 8.08 -5.66
CA THR A 75 -4.59 9.17 -5.43
C THR A 75 -3.93 10.22 -4.55
N ASP A 76 -4.35 11.47 -4.71
CA ASP A 76 -3.99 12.60 -3.86
C ASP A 76 -4.66 12.51 -2.47
N ARG A 77 -5.88 11.95 -2.44
CA ARG A 77 -6.68 11.79 -1.23
C ARG A 77 -7.42 10.45 -1.20
N LEU A 78 -7.97 10.11 -0.04
CA LEU A 78 -8.86 8.97 0.10
C LEU A 78 -10.25 9.34 -0.44
N TYR A 79 -10.60 8.83 -1.62
CA TYR A 79 -11.93 9.02 -2.21
C TYR A 79 -12.93 8.04 -1.60
N SER A 80 -14.14 8.54 -1.35
CA SER A 80 -15.27 7.71 -0.97
C SER A 80 -15.77 6.87 -2.16
N TYR A 81 -16.50 5.79 -1.87
CA TYR A 81 -17.07 4.92 -2.92
C TYR A 81 -17.98 5.68 -3.91
N GLN A 82 -18.65 6.73 -3.46
CA GLN A 82 -19.57 7.52 -4.28
C GLN A 82 -18.84 8.40 -5.30
N GLU A 83 -17.70 8.97 -4.90
CA GLU A 83 -16.88 9.87 -5.71
C GLU A 83 -16.01 9.12 -6.73
N LEU A 84 -15.72 7.84 -6.49
CA LEU A 84 -14.94 7.03 -7.43
C LEU A 84 -15.70 6.92 -8.77
N PRO A 85 -15.03 7.14 -9.92
CA PRO A 85 -15.64 6.90 -11.22
C PRO A 85 -16.09 5.44 -11.33
N SER A 86 -17.13 5.18 -12.12
CA SER A 86 -17.72 3.83 -12.29
C SER A 86 -16.68 2.76 -12.60
N ASP A 87 -15.64 3.11 -13.36
CA ASP A 87 -14.55 2.19 -13.68
C ASP A 87 -13.75 1.76 -12.45
N TYR A 88 -13.59 2.62 -11.44
CA TYR A 88 -12.82 2.35 -10.23
C TYR A 88 -13.65 1.76 -9.08
N LYS A 89 -14.98 1.80 -9.17
CA LYS A 89 -15.86 1.15 -8.18
C LYS A 89 -15.61 -0.36 -8.18
N VAL A 90 -15.16 -0.87 -7.04
CA VAL A 90 -15.00 -2.30 -6.82
C VAL A 90 -16.28 -2.82 -6.19
N ASN A 91 -17.13 -3.47 -6.99
CA ASN A 91 -18.23 -4.28 -6.46
C ASN A 91 -17.63 -5.55 -5.84
N ILE A 92 -17.16 -5.45 -4.58
CA ILE A 92 -16.80 -6.62 -3.80
C ILE A 92 -18.12 -7.18 -3.29
N SER A 93 -18.57 -8.29 -3.86
CA SER A 93 -19.72 -9.02 -3.33
C SER A 93 -19.32 -9.60 -1.97
N VAL A 94 -19.57 -8.85 -0.90
CA VAL A 94 -19.49 -9.37 0.46
C VAL A 94 -20.69 -10.30 0.61
N LYS A 95 -20.46 -11.62 0.63
CA LYS A 95 -21.47 -12.53 1.17
C LYS A 95 -21.43 -12.36 2.68
N GLU A 96 -22.41 -11.64 3.22
CA GLU A 96 -22.74 -11.73 4.64
C GLU A 96 -23.11 -13.18 4.95
N TYR A 97 -22.44 -13.77 5.94
CA TYR A 97 -22.80 -15.06 6.55
C TYR A 97 -23.48 -14.78 7.89
#